data_AF-A0A554JMS7-F1
#
_entry.id   AF-A0A554JMS7-F1
#
_cell.length_a   1.000
_cell.length_b   1.000
_cell.length_c   1.000
_cell.angle_alpha   90.00
_cell.angle_beta   90.00
_cell.angle_gamma   90.00
#
_symmetry.space_group_name_H-M   'P 1'
#
loop_
_entity.id
_entity.type
_entity.pdbx_description
1 polymer ?
#
loop_
_entity_poly.entity_id
_entity_poly.type
_entity_poly.pdbx_seq_one_letter_code
_entity_poly.pdbx_strand_id
1 'polypeptide(L)'
;MKKLAFATSFIALTLPAVALAQTNLQGLIVTVQDIFNLLIPLMIALALVVFFWGLVKYVWTSGEGHEEGKNVMIAGLVALFVMVSVWGIIRLAQRTLGITDNSSNNVNAPSVPPQR
;
A
#
# COMPACT_ATOMS: atom_id res chain seq x y z
N MET A 1 -33.98 -37.83 -12.74
CA MET A 1 -33.59 -36.56 -13.43
C MET A 1 -33.52 -35.34 -12.50
N LYS A 2 -34.22 -35.27 -11.36
CA LYS A 2 -34.15 -34.11 -10.43
C LYS A 2 -32.83 -33.95 -9.66
N LYS A 3 -32.08 -35.04 -9.47
CA LYS A 3 -30.79 -35.05 -8.72
C LYS A 3 -29.63 -34.41 -9.51
N LEU A 4 -29.75 -34.35 -10.84
CA LEU A 4 -28.75 -33.76 -11.74
C LEU A 4 -28.87 -32.22 -11.79
N ALA A 5 -30.08 -31.68 -11.64
CA ALA A 5 -30.32 -30.24 -11.54
C ALA A 5 -29.78 -29.66 -10.21
N PHE A 6 -29.83 -30.44 -9.12
CA PHE A 6 -29.30 -30.01 -7.82
C PHE A 6 -27.76 -30.00 -7.79
N ALA A 7 -27.11 -30.96 -8.44
CA ALA A 7 -25.64 -31.03 -8.50
C ALA A 7 -25.02 -29.92 -9.37
N THR A 8 -25.68 -29.53 -10.46
CA THR A 8 -25.21 -28.46 -11.36
C THR A 8 -25.28 -27.07 -10.72
N SER A 9 -26.28 -26.82 -9.87
CA SER A 9 -26.40 -25.55 -9.14
C SER A 9 -25.34 -25.36 -8.05
N PHE A 10 -24.86 -26.46 -7.45
CA PHE A 10 -23.80 -26.42 -6.44
C PHE A 10 -22.42 -26.15 -7.07
N ILE A 11 -22.16 -26.68 -8.26
CA ILE A 11 -20.95 -26.40 -9.05
C ILE A 11 -20.99 -24.96 -9.59
N ALA A 12 -22.17 -24.47 -10.00
CA ALA A 12 -22.36 -23.09 -10.44
C ALA A 12 -21.93 -22.05 -9.38
N LEU A 13 -22.21 -22.35 -8.11
CA LEU A 13 -21.92 -21.45 -6.99
C LEU A 13 -20.44 -21.46 -6.55
N THR A 14 -19.70 -22.52 -6.86
CA THR A 14 -18.30 -22.69 -6.44
C THR A 14 -17.29 -22.28 -7.51
N LEU A 15 -17.71 -22.13 -8.79
CA LEU A 15 -16.86 -21.62 -9.87
C LEU A 15 -16.21 -20.26 -9.56
N PRO A 16 -16.90 -19.26 -8.98
CA PRO A 16 -16.27 -17.98 -8.66
C PRO A 16 -15.17 -18.14 -7.61
N ALA A 17 -15.35 -19.02 -6.62
CA ALA A 17 -14.36 -19.24 -5.57
C ALA A 17 -13.08 -19.92 -6.11
N VAL A 18 -13.21 -20.83 -7.08
CA VAL A 18 -12.05 -21.49 -7.71
C VAL A 18 -11.36 -20.58 -8.74
N ALA A 19 -12.13 -19.74 -9.46
CA ALA A 19 -11.56 -18.73 -10.34
C ALA A 19 -10.75 -17.66 -9.58
N LEU A 20 -11.18 -17.31 -8.37
CA LEU A 20 -10.45 -16.42 -7.46
C LEU A 20 -9.24 -17.10 -6.77
N ALA A 21 -9.14 -18.44 -6.82
CA ALA A 21 -8.04 -19.20 -6.22
C ALA A 21 -6.86 -19.45 -7.18
N GLN A 22 -6.99 -19.12 -8.47
CA GLN A 22 -5.90 -19.27 -9.45
C GLN A 22 -4.91 -18.09 -9.31
N THR A 23 -4.18 -18.03 -8.21
CA THR A 23 -3.12 -17.05 -8.01
C THR A 23 -1.77 -17.63 -8.39
N ASN A 24 -1.20 -17.10 -9.49
CA ASN A 24 0.21 -17.32 -9.82
C ASN A 24 1.09 -16.62 -8.76
N LEU A 25 2.35 -17.08 -8.59
CA LEU A 25 3.32 -16.46 -7.67
C LEU A 25 3.42 -14.93 -7.87
N GLN A 26 3.33 -14.48 -9.12
CA GLN A 26 3.32 -13.06 -9.47
C GLN A 26 2.11 -12.31 -8.88
N GLY A 27 0.93 -12.92 -8.84
CA GLY A 27 -0.27 -12.33 -8.23
C GLY A 27 -0.14 -12.19 -6.71
N LEU A 28 0.53 -13.14 -6.04
CA LEU A 28 0.82 -13.04 -4.61
C LEU A 28 1.77 -11.88 -4.31
N ILE A 29 2.84 -11.73 -5.11
CA ILE A 29 3.81 -10.64 -4.95
C ILE A 29 3.15 -9.27 -5.12
N VAL A 30 2.32 -9.11 -6.16
CA VAL A 30 1.59 -7.84 -6.39
C VAL A 30 0.63 -7.55 -5.24
N THR A 31 -0.15 -8.55 -4.78
CA THR A 31 -1.08 -8.36 -3.66
C THR A 31 -0.35 -7.93 -2.38
N VAL A 32 0.80 -8.53 -2.07
CA VAL A 32 1.63 -8.14 -0.93
C VAL A 32 2.15 -6.72 -1.10
N GLN A 33 2.66 -6.37 -2.29
CA GLN A 33 3.14 -5.03 -2.59
C GLN A 33 2.03 -3.99 -2.41
N ASP A 34 0.80 -4.27 -2.86
CA ASP A 34 -0.34 -3.37 -2.71
C ASP A 34 -0.71 -3.15 -1.23
N ILE A 35 -0.64 -4.19 -0.40
CA ILE A 35 -0.83 -4.07 1.06
C ILE A 35 0.21 -3.12 1.65
N PHE A 36 1.50 -3.28 1.32
CA PHE A 36 2.54 -2.38 1.83
C PHE A 36 2.41 -0.95 1.30
N ASN A 37 2.05 -0.78 0.02
CA ASN A 37 1.78 0.52 -0.59
C ASN A 37 0.66 1.28 0.14
N LEU A 38 -0.33 0.57 0.69
CA LEU A 38 -1.37 1.13 1.53
C LEU A 38 -0.94 1.31 3.00
N LEU A 39 -0.15 0.39 3.53
CA LEU A 39 0.24 0.37 4.94
C LEU A 39 1.26 1.47 5.31
N ILE A 40 2.20 1.77 4.41
CA ILE A 40 3.21 2.81 4.62
C ILE A 40 2.57 4.20 4.86
N PRO A 41 1.69 4.73 3.97
CA PRO A 41 1.06 6.03 4.21
C PRO A 41 0.17 6.02 5.46
N LEU A 42 -0.46 4.89 5.78
CA LEU A 42 -1.23 4.73 7.02
C LEU A 42 -0.34 4.87 8.27
N MET A 43 0.85 4.27 8.27
CA MET A 43 1.81 4.40 9.36
C MET A 43 2.33 5.82 9.51
N ILE A 44 2.59 6.53 8.41
CA ILE A 44 2.96 7.95 8.44
C ILE A 44 1.83 8.79 9.07
N ALA A 45 0.58 8.52 8.70
CA ALA A 45 -0.58 9.20 9.29
C ALA A 45 -0.68 8.94 10.80
N LEU A 46 -0.46 7.71 11.26
CA LEU A 46 -0.45 7.38 12.68
C LEU A 46 0.72 8.04 13.42
N ALA A 47 1.91 8.07 12.84
CA ALA A 47 3.06 8.77 13.41
C ALA A 47 2.79 10.28 13.56
N LEU A 48 2.10 10.90 12.59
CA LEU A 48 1.65 12.29 12.70
C LEU A 48 0.70 12.49 13.88
N VAL A 49 -0.27 11.59 14.07
CA VAL A 49 -1.21 11.68 15.20
C VAL A 49 -0.46 11.59 16.54
N VAL A 50 0.47 10.66 16.68
CA VAL A 50 1.30 10.52 17.90
C VAL A 50 2.18 11.76 18.12
N PHE A 51 2.77 12.29 17.05
CA PHE A 51 3.54 13.54 17.11
C PHE A 51 2.70 14.70 17.63
N PHE A 52 1.49 14.90 17.07
CA PHE A 52 0.58 15.96 17.53
C PHE A 52 0.11 15.73 18.96
N TRP A 53 -0.13 14.49 19.38
CA TRP A 53 -0.45 14.17 20.77
C TRP A 53 0.67 14.62 21.72
N GLY A 54 1.93 14.29 21.37
CA GLY A 54 3.11 14.72 22.11
C GLY A 54 3.25 16.24 22.16
N LEU A 55 3.04 16.91 21.03
CA LEU A 55 3.10 18.37 20.92
C LEU A 55 2.02 19.05 21.78
N VAL A 56 0.79 18.57 21.72
CA VAL A 56 -0.33 19.08 22.52
C VAL A 56 -0.04 18.93 24.01
N LYS A 57 0.45 17.75 24.44
CA LYS A 57 0.87 17.53 25.83
C LYS A 57 2.00 18.49 26.22
N TYR A 58 3.02 18.61 25.38
CA TYR A 58 4.18 19.49 25.60
C TYR A 58 3.80 20.96 25.82
N VAL A 59 2.81 21.46 25.07
CA VAL A 59 2.35 22.85 25.13
C VAL A 59 1.42 23.11 26.31
N TRP A 60 0.50 22.19 26.63
CA TRP A 60 -0.51 22.43 27.69
C TRP A 60 -0.07 22.05 29.10
N THR A 61 0.96 21.21 29.26
CA THR A 61 1.44 20.82 30.60
C THR A 61 2.75 21.49 30.96
N SER A 62 2.87 21.84 32.25
CA SER A 62 4.06 22.42 32.87
C SER A 62 4.61 21.43 33.88
N GLY A 63 5.94 21.33 34.02
CA GLY A 63 6.58 20.38 34.95
C GLY A 63 6.83 19.00 34.33
N GLU A 64 6.58 17.91 35.05
CA GLU A 64 6.92 16.55 34.61
C GLU A 64 6.24 16.14 33.30
N GLY A 65 4.99 16.57 33.07
CA GLY A 65 4.26 16.32 31.82
C GLY A 65 4.87 17.01 30.59
N HIS A 66 5.65 18.07 30.80
CA HIS A 66 6.35 18.79 29.75
C HIS A 66 7.50 17.94 29.18
N GLU A 67 8.30 17.30 30.05
CA GLU A 67 9.38 16.44 29.59
C GLU A 67 8.86 15.20 28.88
N GLU A 68 7.77 14.61 29.39
CA GLU A 68 7.15 13.46 28.74
C GLU A 68 6.55 13.81 27.38
N GLY A 69 5.83 14.95 27.27
CA GLY A 69 5.32 15.46 26.00
C GLY A 69 6.42 15.71 24.98
N LYS A 70 7.55 16.29 25.43
CA LYS A 70 8.75 16.50 24.61
C LYS A 70 9.30 15.19 24.05
N ASN A 71 9.44 14.17 24.91
CA ASN A 71 9.98 12.87 24.51
C ASN A 71 9.08 12.18 23.48
N VAL A 72 7.75 12.20 23.69
CA VAL A 72 6.77 11.64 22.74
C VAL A 72 6.77 12.41 21.42
N MET A 73 6.82 13.75 21.47
CA MET A 73 6.91 14.60 20.27
C MET A 73 8.17 14.28 19.46
N ILE A 74 9.34 14.22 20.10
CA ILE A 74 10.60 13.91 19.42
C ILE A 74 10.58 12.48 18.86
N ALA A 75 10.08 11.51 19.61
CA ALA A 75 9.95 10.13 19.12
C ALA A 75 9.07 10.04 17.86
N GLY A 76 7.92 10.73 17.86
CA GLY A 76 7.05 10.82 16.69
C GLY A 76 7.70 11.51 15.49
N LEU A 77 8.44 12.61 15.74
CA LEU A 77 9.16 13.33 14.70
C LEU A 77 10.28 12.49 14.07
N VAL A 78 11.06 11.77 14.89
CA VAL A 78 12.12 10.89 14.41
C VAL A 78 11.54 9.75 13.58
N ALA A 79 10.46 9.12 14.05
CA ALA A 79 9.78 8.07 13.29
C ALA A 79 9.29 8.58 11.92
N LEU A 80 8.66 9.75 11.89
CA LEU A 80 8.20 10.38 10.65
C LEU A 80 9.37 10.72 9.71
N PHE A 81 10.43 11.31 10.26
CA PHE A 81 11.61 11.67 9.50
C PHE A 81 12.24 10.46 8.81
N VAL A 82 12.40 9.34 9.52
CA VAL A 82 12.96 8.11 8.95
C VAL A 82 12.06 7.57 7.84
N MET A 83 10.74 7.47 8.06
CA MET A 83 9.79 6.97 7.06
C MET A 83 9.83 7.80 5.77
N VAL A 84 9.81 9.13 5.88
CA VAL A 84 9.83 10.03 4.71
C VAL A 84 11.22 10.05 4.05
N SER A 85 12.30 10.01 4.84
CA SER A 85 13.67 10.04 4.33
C SER A 85 13.99 8.83 3.47
N VAL A 86 13.57 7.62 3.88
CA VAL A 86 13.78 6.40 3.08
C VAL A 86 13.13 6.54 1.71
N TRP A 87 11.88 7.01 1.64
CA TRP A 87 11.19 7.21 0.36
C TRP A 87 11.82 8.31 -0.50
N GLY A 88 12.25 9.41 0.13
CA GLY A 88 12.97 10.49 -0.53
C GLY A 88 14.29 10.02 -1.15
N ILE A 89 15.07 9.22 -0.42
CA ILE A 89 16.33 8.64 -0.90
C ILE A 89 16.08 7.65 -2.03
N ILE A 90 15.07 6.77 -1.91
CA ILE A 90 14.70 5.83 -2.98
C ILE A 90 14.36 6.60 -4.26
N ARG A 91 13.53 7.65 -4.16
CA ARG A 91 13.15 8.47 -5.31
C ARG A 91 14.32 9.24 -5.91
N LEU A 92 15.25 9.72 -5.07
CA LEU A 92 16.48 10.34 -5.55
C LEU A 92 17.35 9.32 -6.31
N ALA A 93 17.53 8.13 -5.74
CA ALA A 93 18.29 7.05 -6.38
C ALA A 93 17.67 6.63 -7.72
N GLN A 94 16.35 6.47 -7.79
CA GLN A 94 15.63 6.17 -9.04
C GLN A 94 15.90 7.23 -10.12
N ARG A 95 15.81 8.51 -9.75
CA ARG A 95 16.08 9.63 -10.67
C ARG A 95 17.53 9.64 -11.15
N THR A 96 18.49 9.45 -10.24
CA THR A 96 19.92 9.44 -10.56
C THR A 96 20.29 8.27 -11.45
N LEU A 97 19.65 7.11 -11.26
CA LEU A 97 19.88 5.90 -12.06
C LEU A 97 19.03 5.84 -13.34
N GLY A 98 18.20 6.86 -13.60
CA GLY A 98 17.32 6.89 -14.79
C GLY A 98 16.20 5.85 -14.77
N ILE A 99 15.87 5.29 -13.61
CA ILE A 99 14.79 4.32 -13.45
C ILE A 99 13.46 5.09 -13.48
N THR A 100 12.83 5.10 -14.65
CA THR A 100 11.50 5.69 -14.86
C THR A 100 10.47 4.57 -14.82
N ASP A 101 9.45 4.71 -13.97
CA ASP A 101 8.36 3.74 -13.85
C ASP A 101 7.60 3.62 -15.20
N ASN A 102 7.87 2.57 -15.99
CA ASN A 102 7.22 2.31 -17.28
C ASN A 102 5.80 1.74 -17.11
N SER A 103 4.96 2.38 -16.28
CA SER A 103 3.58 1.92 -16.00
C SER A 103 2.56 2.28 -17.10
N SER A 104 3.01 2.65 -18.29
CA SER A 104 2.16 2.92 -19.45
C SER A 104 2.62 2.14 -20.69
N ASN A 105 2.64 0.81 -20.63
CA ASN A 105 2.73 -0.02 -21.83
C ASN A 105 1.39 -0.69 -22.11
N ASN A 106 0.37 0.13 -22.41
CA ASN A 106 -0.63 -0.30 -23.39
C ASN A 106 0.13 -0.41 -24.72
N VAL A 107 0.68 -1.59 -25.00
CA VAL A 107 1.23 -1.91 -26.32
C VAL A 107 0.05 -1.94 -27.27
N ASN A 108 -0.25 -0.79 -27.87
CA ASN A 108 -1.19 -0.70 -28.96
C ASN A 108 -0.55 -1.47 -30.12
N ALA A 109 -0.94 -2.74 -30.30
CA ALA A 109 -0.44 -3.55 -31.39
C ALA A 109 -0.78 -2.86 -32.72
N PRO A 110 0.17 -2.79 -33.69
CA PRO A 110 -0.10 -2.19 -34.99
C PRO A 110 -1.33 -2.84 -35.63
N SER A 111 -2.37 -2.07 -35.94
CA SER A 111 -3.53 -2.55 -36.66
C SER A 111 -3.19 -2.70 -38.15
N VAL A 112 -3.45 -3.89 -38.70
CA VAL A 112 -3.34 -4.09 -40.14
C VAL A 112 -4.50 -3.38 -40.86
N PRO A 113 -4.26 -2.74 -42.02
CA PRO A 113 -5.31 -2.13 -42.80
C PRO A 113 -6.36 -3.17 -43.22
N PRO A 114 -7.67 -2.83 -43.21
CA PRO A 114 -8.72 -3.72 -43.66
C PRO A 114 -8.50 -4.09 -45.13
N GLN A 115 -8.31 -5.38 -45.38
CA GLN A 115 -8.19 -5.96 -46.73
C GLN A 115 -9.58 -5.87 -47.38
N ARG A 116 -9.74 -4.97 -48.36
CA ARG A 116 -10.91 -4.93 -49.23
C ARG A 116 -10.88 -6.09 -50.23
#